data_AF-A0A073JQ78-F1
#
_entry.id   AF-A0A073JQ78-F1
#
_cell.length_a   1.000
_cell.length_b   1.000
_cell.length_c   1.000
_cell.angle_alpha   90.00
_cell.angle_beta   90.00
_cell.angle_gamma   90.00
#
_symmetry.space_group_name_H-M   'P 1'
#
loop_
_entity.id
_entity.type
_entity.pdbx_description
1 polymer ?
#
loop_
_entity_poly.entity_id
_entity_poly.type
_entity_poly.pdbx_seq_one_letter_code
_entity_poly.pdbx_strand_id
1 'polypeptide(L)'
;MRYCPNCGKKLPEGARYCTNCGYRLTTGSAPQSTGNSIRSQTSAPHVSRAAVVDSRQKHHRHLGWVLVIILLIAVAGFWFYNNNGNDDGTVAPASSSLVSQSSATDSTSSASSSIVDDSSSSADKLTTGIGPKNTAAAVTYYAAKSGVSHWSGVLNTADGITVQLSTDKDLLNALSEPGQGMVYRVYGYHDVDSTDDTDFVYTVDRDDTIHIYTLPNDFDRDQTYEPNATVSKQDMVSYLNDHNYAENVTELGNKVDIDR
;
A
#
# COMPACT_ATOMS: atom_id res chain seq x y z
N MET A 1 31.77 -16.45 28.29
CA MET A 1 31.20 -15.63 27.19
C MET A 1 29.69 -15.83 27.12
N ARG A 2 28.88 -14.77 27.06
CA ARG A 2 27.43 -14.82 26.79
C ARG A 2 27.06 -13.79 25.73
N TYR A 3 25.89 -13.97 25.12
CA TYR A 3 25.34 -13.09 24.07
C TYR A 3 23.95 -12.61 24.47
N CYS A 4 23.54 -11.44 23.99
CA CYS A 4 22.22 -10.88 24.28
C CYS A 4 21.14 -11.71 23.58
N PRO A 5 20.10 -12.19 24.27
CA PRO A 5 19.02 -12.96 23.64
C PRO A 5 18.13 -12.11 22.72
N ASN A 6 18.18 -10.78 22.84
CA ASN A 6 17.38 -9.85 22.05
C ASN A 6 18.09 -9.34 20.78
N CYS A 7 19.42 -9.08 20.82
CA CYS A 7 20.15 -8.54 19.66
C CYS A 7 21.41 -9.33 19.24
N GLY A 8 21.66 -10.50 19.83
CA GLY A 8 22.80 -11.37 19.50
C GLY A 8 24.18 -10.83 19.86
N LYS A 9 24.33 -9.58 20.33
CA LYS A 9 25.65 -9.00 20.62
C LYS A 9 26.33 -9.62 21.86
N LYS A 10 27.65 -9.79 21.79
CA LYS A 10 28.48 -10.30 22.89
C LYS A 10 28.35 -9.41 24.13
N LEU A 11 28.08 -10.03 25.27
CA LEU A 11 27.93 -9.36 26.56
C LEU A 11 29.24 -9.44 27.36
N PRO A 12 29.64 -8.35 28.05
CA PRO A 12 30.67 -8.42 29.06
C PRO A 12 30.20 -9.28 30.25
N GLU A 13 31.15 -9.85 30.99
CA GLU A 13 30.82 -10.73 32.11
C GLU A 13 30.21 -9.93 33.27
N GLY A 14 29.12 -10.45 33.87
CA GLY A 14 28.36 -9.72 34.89
C GLY A 14 27.41 -8.62 34.37
N ALA A 15 27.25 -8.46 33.04
CA ALA A 15 26.32 -7.47 32.49
C ALA A 15 24.87 -7.67 32.98
N ARG A 16 24.30 -6.64 33.61
CA ARG A 16 22.89 -6.60 34.04
C ARG A 16 21.93 -6.05 32.96
N TYR A 17 22.47 -5.51 31.88
CA TYR A 17 21.75 -5.06 30.69
C TYR A 17 22.67 -5.06 29.47
N CYS A 18 22.09 -5.14 28.28
CA CYS A 18 22.82 -5.03 27.02
C CYS A 18 23.15 -3.57 26.72
N THR A 19 24.42 -3.25 26.49
CA THR A 19 24.90 -1.91 26.12
C THR A 19 24.55 -1.49 24.69
N ASN A 20 23.96 -2.38 23.88
CA ASN A 20 23.66 -2.16 22.48
C ASN A 20 22.17 -2.08 22.14
N CYS A 21 21.29 -2.77 22.89
CA CYS A 21 19.83 -2.67 22.73
C CYS A 21 19.06 -2.38 24.03
N GLY A 22 19.75 -2.17 25.16
CA GLY A 22 19.12 -1.86 26.45
C GLY A 22 18.46 -3.05 27.19
N TYR A 23 18.36 -4.23 26.56
CA TYR A 23 17.71 -5.41 27.13
C TYR A 23 18.27 -5.79 28.52
N ARG A 24 17.41 -5.92 29.53
CA ARG A 24 17.80 -6.25 30.92
C ARG A 24 18.07 -7.74 31.09
N LEU A 25 19.23 -8.07 31.66
CA LEU A 25 19.72 -9.43 31.86
C LEU A 25 19.52 -9.81 33.33
N THR A 26 18.48 -10.58 33.61
CA THR A 26 18.18 -11.11 34.95
C THR A 26 19.15 -12.25 35.28
N THR A 27 20.17 -11.95 36.07
CA THR A 27 21.14 -12.95 36.57
C THR A 27 20.54 -13.75 37.73
N GLY A 28 19.98 -14.94 37.44
CA GLY A 28 19.52 -15.89 38.46
C GLY A 28 19.15 -17.24 37.85
N SER A 29 19.83 -18.31 38.28
CA SER A 29 19.62 -19.68 37.77
C SER A 29 18.57 -20.43 38.60
N ALA A 30 17.43 -20.80 38.02
CA ALA A 30 16.68 -22.03 38.29
C ALA A 30 15.48 -22.16 37.34
N PRO A 31 15.14 -23.37 36.84
CA PRO A 31 13.87 -23.61 36.16
C PRO A 31 12.77 -23.95 37.17
N GLN A 32 11.58 -23.33 37.04
CA GLN A 32 10.36 -23.83 37.69
C GLN A 32 9.23 -23.97 36.67
N SER A 33 9.01 -25.22 36.26
CA SER A 33 7.68 -25.69 35.89
C SER A 33 6.90 -26.08 37.16
N THR A 34 5.58 -26.22 37.00
CA THR A 34 4.60 -26.84 37.93
C THR A 34 4.10 -25.99 39.11
N GLY A 35 2.81 -26.12 39.44
CA GLY A 35 2.45 -26.33 40.86
C GLY A 35 1.35 -25.51 41.54
N ASN A 36 0.17 -25.34 40.94
CA ASN A 36 -1.16 -25.47 41.58
C ASN A 36 -1.41 -25.01 43.07
N SER A 37 -2.33 -24.04 43.27
CA SER A 37 -3.30 -24.00 44.39
C SER A 37 -4.37 -22.93 44.09
N ILE A 38 -5.62 -23.25 43.71
CA ILE A 38 -6.75 -23.78 44.50
C ILE A 38 -7.34 -22.80 45.53
N ARG A 39 -8.68 -22.68 45.45
CA ARG A 39 -9.69 -22.01 46.32
C ARG A 39 -9.96 -20.53 45.96
N SER A 40 -11.18 -20.14 45.62
CA SER A 40 -12.43 -20.50 46.31
C SER A 40 -13.59 -21.01 45.46
N GLN A 41 -14.34 -21.95 46.04
CA GLN A 41 -15.66 -22.39 45.59
C GLN A 41 -16.74 -21.68 46.42
N THR A 42 -17.84 -21.24 45.79
CA THR A 42 -19.14 -21.07 46.47
C THR A 42 -20.27 -21.52 45.53
N SER A 43 -20.84 -22.68 45.86
CA SER A 43 -22.16 -23.24 45.49
C SER A 43 -23.34 -22.23 45.59
N ALA A 44 -24.49 -22.34 44.93
CA ALA A 44 -25.08 -23.32 43.98
C ALA A 44 -26.35 -22.67 43.32
N PRO A 45 -27.46 -23.37 42.98
CA PRO A 45 -27.68 -24.18 41.77
C PRO A 45 -28.82 -23.68 40.84
N HIS A 46 -28.90 -24.26 39.62
CA HIS A 46 -30.08 -24.49 38.77
C HIS A 46 -31.24 -23.46 38.69
N VAL A 47 -31.58 -23.00 37.48
CA VAL A 47 -32.86 -23.32 36.78
C VAL A 47 -32.70 -23.06 35.27
N SER A 48 -33.16 -24.01 34.46
CA SER A 48 -33.23 -23.91 32.99
C SER A 48 -34.40 -23.04 32.53
N ARG A 49 -34.22 -22.18 31.50
CA ARG A 49 -35.36 -21.74 30.68
C ARG A 49 -34.99 -21.52 29.21
N ALA A 50 -35.97 -21.82 28.36
CA ALA A 50 -35.86 -21.99 26.92
C ALA A 50 -35.55 -20.72 26.13
N ALA A 51 -35.08 -20.97 24.91
CA ALA A 51 -34.87 -20.05 23.81
C ALA A 51 -35.95 -18.97 23.61
N VAL A 52 -35.49 -17.77 23.25
CA VAL A 52 -36.12 -16.93 22.23
C VAL A 52 -35.04 -16.59 21.21
N VAL A 53 -35.24 -17.03 19.96
CA VAL A 53 -34.45 -16.57 18.81
C VAL A 53 -35.05 -15.24 18.36
N ASP A 54 -34.26 -14.17 18.39
CA ASP A 54 -34.71 -12.84 17.95
C ASP A 54 -34.26 -12.55 16.50
N SER A 55 -35.04 -11.71 15.80
CA SER A 55 -34.71 -10.97 14.58
C SER A 55 -34.50 -11.75 13.26
N ARG A 56 -35.61 -12.18 12.66
CA ARG A 56 -35.87 -11.99 11.21
C ARG A 56 -37.26 -11.36 11.07
N GLN A 57 -37.55 -10.45 10.13
CA GLN A 57 -36.91 -10.21 8.83
C GLN A 57 -36.64 -8.71 8.57
N LYS A 58 -35.52 -8.40 7.91
CA LYS A 58 -35.17 -7.05 7.45
C LYS A 58 -36.00 -6.68 6.20
N HIS A 59 -36.44 -5.42 6.15
CA HIS A 59 -37.29 -4.80 5.13
C HIS A 59 -36.84 -5.09 3.68
N HIS A 60 -37.71 -5.65 2.84
CA HIS A 60 -37.49 -5.73 1.39
C HIS A 60 -37.31 -4.32 0.81
N ARG A 61 -36.11 -3.98 0.30
CA ARG A 61 -35.83 -2.75 -0.47
C ARG A 61 -35.18 -2.99 -1.84
N HIS A 62 -34.80 -4.24 -2.14
CA HIS A 62 -34.06 -4.58 -3.36
C HIS A 62 -34.92 -4.64 -4.64
N LEU A 63 -36.26 -4.73 -4.51
CA LEU A 63 -37.15 -4.84 -5.68
C LEU A 63 -37.32 -3.51 -6.45
N GLY A 64 -37.12 -2.36 -5.80
CA GLY A 64 -37.21 -1.05 -6.46
C GLY A 64 -36.02 -0.75 -7.38
N TRP A 65 -34.81 -1.16 -6.98
CA TRP A 65 -33.59 -0.88 -7.74
C TRP A 65 -33.51 -1.64 -9.06
N VAL A 66 -34.02 -2.87 -9.11
CA VAL A 66 -34.05 -3.69 -10.34
C VAL A 66 -34.88 -3.01 -11.44
N LEU A 67 -36.03 -2.41 -11.09
CA LEU A 67 -36.85 -1.66 -12.06
C LEU A 67 -36.15 -0.41 -12.59
N VAL A 68 -35.42 0.33 -11.75
CA VAL A 68 -34.66 1.52 -12.17
C VAL A 68 -33.53 1.13 -13.13
N ILE A 69 -32.80 0.06 -12.85
CA ILE A 69 -31.71 -0.43 -13.71
C ILE A 69 -32.24 -0.89 -15.08
N ILE A 70 -33.36 -1.62 -15.11
CA ILE A 70 -34.01 -2.03 -16.37
C ILE A 70 -34.44 -0.81 -17.20
N LEU A 71 -34.97 0.24 -16.56
CA LEU A 71 -35.39 1.47 -17.22
C LEU A 71 -34.18 2.25 -17.80
N LEU A 72 -33.07 2.33 -17.05
CA LEU A 72 -31.83 2.95 -17.52
C LEU A 72 -31.22 2.21 -18.72
N ILE A 73 -31.19 0.88 -18.69
CA ILE A 73 -30.69 0.06 -19.81
C ILE A 73 -31.57 0.23 -21.06
N ALA A 74 -32.89 0.30 -20.90
CA ALA A 74 -33.81 0.54 -22.01
C ALA A 74 -33.61 1.92 -22.66
N VAL A 75 -33.39 2.97 -21.86
CA VAL A 75 -33.10 4.32 -22.36
C VAL A 75 -31.74 4.38 -23.07
N ALA A 76 -30.69 3.79 -22.47
CA ALA A 76 -29.36 3.73 -23.09
C ALA A 76 -29.37 2.94 -24.41
N GLY A 77 -30.05 1.80 -24.45
CA GLY A 77 -30.21 1.00 -25.66
C GLY A 77 -30.96 1.72 -26.78
N PHE A 78 -32.02 2.46 -26.44
CA PHE A 78 -32.76 3.28 -27.41
C PHE A 78 -31.89 4.42 -27.98
N TRP A 79 -31.09 5.08 -27.13
CA TRP A 79 -30.18 6.15 -27.57
C TRP A 79 -29.08 5.61 -28.49
N PHE A 80 -28.48 4.47 -28.14
CA PHE A 80 -27.45 3.81 -28.95
C PHE A 80 -27.99 3.31 -30.29
N TYR A 81 -29.16 2.68 -30.30
CA TYR A 81 -29.81 2.21 -31.54
C TYR A 81 -30.12 3.35 -32.51
N ASN A 82 -30.51 4.52 -31.99
CA ASN A 82 -30.91 5.66 -32.82
C ASN A 82 -29.74 6.57 -33.25
N ASN A 83 -28.54 6.40 -32.67
CA ASN A 83 -27.35 7.22 -32.96
C ASN A 83 -26.33 6.53 -33.89
N ASN A 84 -26.63 5.32 -34.38
CA ASN A 84 -25.70 4.53 -35.18
C ASN A 84 -26.00 4.64 -36.70
N GLY A 85 -25.96 5.87 -37.22
CA GLY A 85 -26.29 6.20 -38.61
C GLY A 85 -25.38 7.25 -39.23
N ASN A 86 -24.54 6.80 -40.17
CA ASN A 86 -23.83 7.54 -41.21
C ASN A 86 -22.58 8.34 -40.81
N ASP A 87 -21.41 7.78 -41.13
CA ASP A 87 -20.25 8.53 -41.63
C ASP A 87 -19.61 7.71 -42.78
N ASP A 88 -19.69 8.23 -44.01
CA ASP A 88 -19.02 7.72 -45.21
C ASP A 88 -18.38 8.92 -45.94
N GLY A 89 -17.15 8.77 -46.44
CA GLY A 89 -16.38 9.94 -46.91
C GLY A 89 -14.89 9.74 -47.20
N THR A 90 -14.56 8.74 -48.03
CA THR A 90 -13.60 8.79 -49.17
C THR A 90 -12.21 9.49 -49.10
N VAL A 91 -11.31 9.03 -49.97
CA VAL A 91 -9.87 9.36 -50.03
C VAL A 91 -9.50 10.44 -51.06
N ALA A 92 -8.58 11.37 -50.67
CA ALA A 92 -7.44 12.03 -51.36
C ALA A 92 -7.45 12.35 -52.90
N PRO A 93 -6.49 13.11 -53.51
CA PRO A 93 -5.33 13.86 -52.96
C PRO A 93 -5.12 15.31 -53.55
N ALA A 94 -3.96 15.91 -53.24
CA ALA A 94 -3.11 16.78 -54.11
C ALA A 94 -2.95 18.31 -53.87
N SER A 95 -1.73 18.66 -53.41
CA SER A 95 -0.80 19.66 -53.99
C SER A 95 -0.83 21.17 -53.65
N SER A 96 0.34 21.63 -53.15
CA SER A 96 1.00 22.95 -53.32
C SER A 96 0.34 24.20 -52.67
N SER A 97 1.09 25.18 -52.14
CA SER A 97 2.37 25.74 -52.61
C SER A 97 3.20 26.46 -51.51
N LEU A 98 4.37 26.97 -51.90
CA LEU A 98 5.43 27.56 -51.05
C LEU A 98 5.08 28.94 -50.45
N VAL A 99 5.82 29.36 -49.40
CA VAL A 99 6.72 30.53 -49.41
C VAL A 99 7.59 30.58 -48.14
N SER A 100 8.88 30.91 -48.31
CA SER A 100 9.88 31.11 -47.25
C SER A 100 9.80 32.52 -46.66
N GLN A 101 10.33 32.75 -45.44
CA GLN A 101 11.54 33.59 -45.24
C GLN A 101 12.07 33.53 -43.79
N SER A 102 13.40 33.52 -43.66
CA SER A 102 14.14 33.47 -42.38
C SER A 102 14.29 34.84 -41.71
N SER A 103 14.68 34.87 -40.42
CA SER A 103 15.81 35.70 -39.93
C SER A 103 16.25 35.29 -38.51
N ALA A 104 17.57 35.32 -38.27
CA ALA A 104 18.19 35.39 -36.94
C ALA A 104 18.26 36.89 -36.50
N THR A 105 18.80 37.35 -35.37
CA THR A 105 19.59 36.77 -34.26
C THR A 105 18.87 37.15 -32.92
N ASP A 106 19.40 37.08 -31.68
CA ASP A 106 20.76 36.86 -31.14
C ASP A 106 20.71 36.29 -29.70
N SER A 107 21.85 36.17 -29.01
CA SER A 107 21.93 35.84 -27.57
C SER A 107 22.75 36.87 -26.78
N THR A 108 22.28 37.26 -25.58
CA THR A 108 23.16 37.87 -24.57
C THR A 108 22.86 37.33 -23.17
N SER A 109 23.92 36.81 -22.56
CA SER A 109 24.05 36.05 -21.32
C SER A 109 23.69 36.76 -20.00
N SER A 110 23.36 35.96 -18.97
CA SER A 110 24.01 36.03 -17.64
C SER A 110 23.80 34.80 -16.74
N ALA A 111 24.93 34.19 -16.35
CA ALA A 111 25.22 33.46 -15.10
C ALA A 111 24.45 32.16 -14.69
N SER A 112 25.07 31.03 -15.03
CA SER A 112 25.32 29.83 -14.20
C SER A 112 24.33 29.38 -13.10
N SER A 113 23.78 28.19 -13.29
CA SER A 113 24.15 27.02 -12.48
C SER A 113 24.05 25.74 -13.33
N SER A 114 24.98 24.81 -13.15
CA SER A 114 25.20 23.69 -14.06
C SER A 114 24.09 22.63 -13.99
N ILE A 115 23.33 22.51 -15.07
CA ILE A 115 22.58 21.30 -15.44
C ILE A 115 23.38 20.61 -16.55
N VAL A 116 23.60 19.31 -16.42
CA VAL A 116 24.11 18.47 -17.51
C VAL A 116 22.93 18.08 -18.39
N ASP A 117 22.72 18.84 -19.46
CA ASP A 117 21.83 18.46 -20.54
C ASP A 117 22.42 17.26 -21.30
N ASP A 118 21.85 16.08 -21.10
CA ASP A 118 21.85 15.01 -22.11
C ASP A 118 20.41 14.77 -22.56
N SER A 119 19.95 15.62 -23.48
CA SER A 119 18.66 15.43 -24.16
C SER A 119 18.77 14.32 -25.20
N SER A 120 18.74 13.08 -24.73
CA SER A 120 18.60 11.86 -25.54
C SER A 120 17.24 11.24 -25.31
N SER A 121 16.46 11.04 -26.38
CA SER A 121 15.05 10.68 -26.34
C SER A 121 14.79 9.24 -25.86
N SER A 122 14.84 9.03 -24.54
CA SER A 122 14.41 7.81 -23.86
C SER A 122 13.42 8.21 -22.75
N ALA A 123 12.15 7.85 -22.89
CA ALA A 123 11.09 8.26 -21.97
C ALA A 123 11.42 7.88 -20.51
N ASP A 124 11.06 8.78 -19.59
CA ASP A 124 11.55 8.83 -18.20
C ASP A 124 11.44 7.49 -17.47
N LYS A 125 12.59 6.87 -17.16
CA LYS A 125 12.66 5.67 -16.33
C LYS A 125 12.90 6.04 -14.87
N LEU A 126 12.16 5.40 -13.96
CA LEU A 126 12.41 5.44 -12.53
C LEU A 126 13.80 4.86 -12.22
N THR A 127 14.45 5.43 -11.21
CA THR A 127 15.67 4.87 -10.60
C THR A 127 15.34 4.31 -9.21
N THR A 128 16.28 3.60 -8.57
CA THR A 128 16.12 3.19 -7.15
C THR A 128 16.24 4.36 -6.16
N GLY A 129 16.75 5.52 -6.62
CA GLY A 129 16.97 6.73 -5.83
C GLY A 129 15.77 7.68 -5.71
N ILE A 130 14.56 7.24 -6.07
CA ILE A 130 13.35 8.08 -6.25
C ILE A 130 12.79 8.77 -4.98
N GLY A 131 13.43 8.63 -3.82
CA GLY A 131 13.03 9.29 -2.57
C GLY A 131 11.74 8.73 -1.93
N PRO A 132 11.36 9.18 -0.72
CA PRO A 132 10.32 8.51 0.08
C PRO A 132 8.93 8.52 -0.56
N LYS A 133 8.48 9.68 -1.07
CA LYS A 133 7.14 9.81 -1.68
C LYS A 133 6.97 8.91 -2.90
N ASN A 134 7.89 8.99 -3.86
CA ASN A 134 7.81 8.15 -5.06
C ASN A 134 8.12 6.68 -4.74
N THR A 135 8.88 6.36 -3.68
CA THR A 135 9.01 4.96 -3.21
C THR A 135 7.66 4.43 -2.74
N ALA A 136 6.89 5.20 -1.96
CA ALA A 136 5.56 4.79 -1.52
C ALA A 136 4.57 4.65 -2.69
N ALA A 137 4.59 5.60 -3.63
CA ALA A 137 3.83 5.50 -4.87
C ALA A 137 4.24 4.27 -5.70
N ALA A 138 5.54 3.96 -5.79
CA ALA A 138 6.06 2.79 -6.51
C ALA A 138 5.58 1.48 -5.87
N VAL A 139 5.60 1.35 -4.54
CA VAL A 139 5.06 0.18 -3.83
C VAL A 139 3.56 0.00 -4.10
N THR A 140 2.80 1.09 -3.99
CA THR A 140 1.34 1.06 -4.24
C THR A 140 1.03 0.67 -5.68
N TYR A 141 1.73 1.24 -6.67
CA TYR A 141 1.59 0.86 -8.07
C TYR A 141 2.00 -0.57 -8.35
N TYR A 142 3.13 -1.00 -7.81
CA TYR A 142 3.61 -2.37 -7.98
C TYR A 142 2.59 -3.36 -7.43
N ALA A 143 2.14 -3.20 -6.19
CA ALA A 143 1.19 -4.11 -5.56
C ALA A 143 -0.13 -4.20 -6.34
N ALA A 144 -0.68 -3.04 -6.71
CA ALA A 144 -1.95 -2.94 -7.42
C ALA A 144 -1.91 -3.45 -8.88
N LYS A 145 -0.73 -3.51 -9.52
CA LYS A 145 -0.56 -3.96 -10.91
C LYS A 145 0.05 -5.35 -11.04
N SER A 146 0.84 -5.82 -10.08
CA SER A 146 1.42 -7.17 -10.06
C SER A 146 0.43 -8.25 -9.59
N GLY A 147 -0.73 -7.86 -9.07
CA GLY A 147 -1.81 -8.77 -8.68
C GLY A 147 -1.87 -9.08 -7.19
N VAL A 148 -1.26 -8.25 -6.34
CA VAL A 148 -1.39 -8.38 -4.88
C VAL A 148 -2.85 -8.13 -4.48
N SER A 149 -3.45 -9.05 -3.72
CA SER A 149 -4.88 -9.03 -3.44
C SER A 149 -5.31 -7.73 -2.72
N HIS A 150 -6.46 -7.20 -3.12
CA HIS A 150 -7.09 -5.95 -2.64
C HIS A 150 -6.36 -4.63 -3.01
N TRP A 151 -5.05 -4.64 -3.29
CA TRP A 151 -4.29 -3.40 -3.59
C TRP A 151 -4.75 -2.65 -4.84
N SER A 152 -5.45 -3.31 -5.78
CA SER A 152 -6.02 -2.66 -6.97
C SER A 152 -7.00 -1.54 -6.67
N GLY A 153 -7.68 -1.56 -5.50
CA GLY A 153 -8.58 -0.51 -5.05
C GLY A 153 -7.88 0.75 -4.51
N VAL A 154 -6.63 0.61 -4.03
CA VAL A 154 -5.85 1.70 -3.41
C VAL A 154 -5.40 2.74 -4.43
N LEU A 155 -5.24 2.35 -5.70
CA LEU A 155 -4.87 3.26 -6.78
C LEU A 155 -6.04 4.13 -7.26
N ASN A 156 -6.34 5.20 -6.53
CA ASN A 156 -7.03 6.37 -7.08
C ASN A 156 -6.02 7.51 -7.33
N THR A 157 -5.66 7.70 -8.60
CA THR A 157 -4.63 8.67 -9.00
C THR A 157 -5.12 10.11 -9.01
N ALA A 158 -6.43 10.35 -9.00
CA ALA A 158 -6.99 11.70 -9.00
C ALA A 158 -6.55 12.45 -7.74
N ASP A 159 -6.71 11.80 -6.59
CA ASP A 159 -6.73 12.42 -5.27
C ASP A 159 -5.48 12.12 -4.42
N GLY A 160 -4.71 11.07 -4.75
CA GLY A 160 -3.47 10.71 -4.06
C GLY A 160 -3.63 9.66 -2.95
N ILE A 161 -2.56 9.49 -2.16
CA ILE A 161 -2.51 8.55 -1.04
C ILE A 161 -1.83 9.19 0.17
N THR A 162 -2.23 8.78 1.38
CA THR A 162 -1.53 9.10 2.62
C THR A 162 -0.78 7.87 3.11
N VAL A 163 0.47 8.05 3.54
CA VAL A 163 1.27 6.98 4.14
C VAL A 163 1.58 7.32 5.59
N GLN A 164 1.01 6.56 6.51
CA GLN A 164 1.27 6.70 7.94
C GLN A 164 2.43 5.79 8.36
N LEU A 165 3.42 6.37 9.04
CA LEU A 165 4.51 5.63 9.64
C LEU A 165 4.09 5.11 11.03
N SER A 166 4.30 3.83 11.30
CA SER A 166 3.99 3.21 12.58
C SER A 166 5.19 2.43 13.16
N THR A 167 5.37 2.57 14.48
CA THR A 167 6.25 1.74 15.32
C THR A 167 5.45 0.95 16.35
N ASP A 168 4.14 0.77 16.12
CA ASP A 168 3.29 0.01 17.02
C ASP A 168 3.81 -1.43 17.14
N LYS A 169 3.93 -1.90 18.38
CA LYS A 169 4.56 -3.20 18.68
C LYS A 169 3.64 -4.36 18.37
N ASP A 170 2.33 -4.18 18.51
CA ASP A 170 1.39 -5.26 18.31
C ASP A 170 1.28 -5.54 16.80
N LEU A 171 1.24 -4.47 15.98
CA LEU A 171 1.38 -4.56 14.52
C LEU A 171 2.74 -5.15 14.10
N LEU A 172 3.86 -4.65 14.64
CA LEU A 172 5.20 -5.16 14.30
C LEU A 172 5.40 -6.64 14.66
N ASN A 173 4.85 -7.11 15.78
CA ASN A 173 4.96 -8.51 16.19
C ASN A 173 4.04 -9.44 15.38
N ALA A 174 2.95 -8.91 14.81
CA ALA A 174 2.04 -9.65 13.93
C ALA A 174 2.60 -9.85 12.51
N LEU A 175 3.63 -9.12 12.10
CA LEU A 175 4.29 -9.32 10.79
C LEU A 175 5.44 -10.32 10.88
N SER A 176 5.48 -11.29 9.98
CA SER A 176 6.61 -12.21 9.77
C SER A 176 7.94 -11.48 9.51
N GLU A 177 7.90 -10.45 8.66
CA GLU A 177 9.06 -9.64 8.26
C GLU A 177 8.82 -8.16 8.67
N PRO A 178 9.15 -7.78 9.92
CA PRO A 178 8.98 -6.41 10.41
C PRO A 178 9.96 -5.39 9.79
N GLY A 179 10.80 -5.83 8.86
CA GLY A 179 11.86 -5.05 8.21
C GLY A 179 12.75 -4.34 9.24
N GLN A 180 12.93 -3.03 9.05
CA GLN A 180 13.72 -2.20 9.95
C GLN A 180 12.99 -1.76 11.24
N GLY A 181 11.86 -2.39 11.59
CA GLY A 181 11.04 -2.00 12.75
C GLY A 181 10.16 -0.78 12.49
N MET A 182 9.84 -0.54 11.22
CA MET A 182 8.97 0.55 10.75
C MET A 182 7.93 -0.05 9.81
N VAL A 183 6.66 0.26 10.07
CA VAL A 183 5.53 -0.15 9.25
C VAL A 183 4.99 1.06 8.51
N TYR A 184 4.68 0.91 7.22
CA TYR A 184 4.10 1.95 6.38
C TYR A 184 2.67 1.53 6.02
N ARG A 185 1.67 2.20 6.60
CA ARG A 185 0.24 1.96 6.33
C ARG A 185 -0.21 2.91 5.22
N VAL A 186 -0.85 2.40 4.18
CA VAL A 186 -1.22 3.15 2.97
C VAL A 186 -2.73 3.36 2.94
N TYR A 187 -3.16 4.62 2.84
CA TYR A 187 -4.56 5.02 2.76
C TYR A 187 -4.83 5.73 1.43
N GLY A 188 -5.87 5.30 0.71
CA GLY A 188 -6.41 6.04 -0.42
C GLY A 188 -7.29 7.21 0.04
N TYR A 189 -7.41 8.24 -0.78
CA TYR A 189 -8.37 9.31 -0.50
C TYR A 189 -9.81 8.80 -0.69
N HIS A 190 -10.57 8.86 0.40
CA HIS A 190 -11.97 8.44 0.66
C HIS A 190 -12.19 7.35 1.72
N ASP A 191 -11.12 6.79 2.29
CA ASP A 191 -11.21 5.74 3.34
C ASP A 191 -11.04 6.30 4.76
N VAL A 192 -11.81 7.36 5.08
CA VAL A 192 -12.02 7.82 6.47
C VAL A 192 -13.31 7.24 7.08
N ASP A 193 -14.26 6.85 6.23
CA ASP A 193 -15.57 6.27 6.58
C ASP A 193 -15.84 4.93 5.86
N SER A 194 -14.87 4.37 5.12
CA SER A 194 -15.05 3.06 4.49
C SER A 194 -15.09 2.00 5.59
N THR A 195 -15.98 1.03 5.40
CA THR A 195 -15.97 -0.22 6.16
C THR A 195 -15.24 -1.31 5.36
N ASP A 196 -14.22 -0.93 4.58
CA ASP A 196 -13.34 -1.92 3.98
C ASP A 196 -12.43 -2.42 5.11
N ASP A 197 -12.68 -3.65 5.54
CA ASP A 197 -12.04 -4.27 6.71
C ASP A 197 -10.59 -4.67 6.41
N THR A 198 -9.81 -3.79 5.80
CA THR A 198 -8.50 -4.11 5.22
C THR A 198 -7.49 -2.96 5.39
N ASP A 199 -6.38 -3.28 6.08
CA ASP A 199 -5.19 -2.43 6.16
C ASP A 199 -4.18 -2.81 5.05
N PHE A 200 -3.79 -1.82 4.26
CA PHE A 200 -2.71 -1.95 3.27
C PHE A 200 -1.39 -1.54 3.89
N VAL A 201 -0.44 -2.48 3.95
CA VAL A 201 0.76 -2.34 4.76
C VAL A 201 1.99 -2.78 4.00
N TYR A 202 3.11 -2.08 4.17
CA TYR A 202 4.42 -2.62 3.79
C TYR A 202 5.50 -2.34 4.85
N THR A 203 6.54 -3.17 4.82
CA THR A 203 7.79 -2.98 5.58
C THR A 203 8.96 -2.92 4.58
N VAL A 204 10.09 -2.34 5.03
CA VAL A 204 11.30 -2.22 4.20
C VAL A 204 12.51 -2.67 5.00
N ASP A 205 13.25 -3.61 4.45
CA ASP A 205 14.42 -4.20 5.08
C ASP A 205 15.71 -3.43 4.73
N ARG A 206 16.85 -3.80 5.34
CA ARG A 206 18.12 -3.05 5.20
C ARG A 206 18.77 -3.13 3.81
N ASP A 207 18.38 -4.12 3.02
CA ASP A 207 18.88 -4.35 1.66
C ASP A 207 17.89 -3.85 0.58
N ASP A 208 16.97 -2.96 0.96
CA ASP A 208 15.88 -2.46 0.13
C ASP A 208 14.88 -3.56 -0.33
N THR A 209 14.82 -4.71 0.35
CA THR A 209 13.69 -5.66 0.20
C THR A 209 12.42 -5.07 0.79
N ILE A 210 11.30 -5.23 0.08
CA ILE A 210 9.99 -4.69 0.43
C ILE A 210 9.02 -5.85 0.60
N HIS A 211 8.38 -5.93 1.77
CA HIS A 211 7.36 -6.93 2.08
C HIS A 211 5.99 -6.24 2.13
N ILE A 212 5.04 -6.75 1.36
CA ILE A 212 3.75 -6.13 1.10
C ILE A 212 2.66 -7.02 1.69
N TYR A 213 1.81 -6.44 2.52
CA TYR A 213 0.79 -7.09 3.33
C TYR A 213 -0.59 -6.48 3.07
N THR A 214 -1.60 -7.33 3.21
CA THR A 214 -3.02 -6.99 3.23
C THR A 214 -3.58 -7.66 4.50
N LEU A 215 -3.83 -6.86 5.53
CA LEU A 215 -4.27 -7.34 6.85
C LEU A 215 -5.76 -7.03 7.05
N PRO A 216 -6.49 -7.75 7.92
CA PRO A 216 -7.76 -7.26 8.45
C PRO A 216 -7.55 -5.95 9.23
N ASN A 217 -8.54 -5.04 9.22
CA ASN A 217 -8.49 -3.81 10.05
C ASN A 217 -8.45 -4.12 11.56
N ASP A 218 -8.94 -5.29 11.96
CA ASP A 218 -8.97 -5.82 13.33
C ASP A 218 -7.99 -6.97 13.55
N PHE A 219 -6.87 -6.98 12.80
CA PHE A 219 -5.88 -8.08 12.78
C PHE A 219 -5.56 -8.68 14.16
N ASP A 220 -5.46 -10.02 14.20
CA ASP A 220 -5.17 -10.74 15.43
C ASP A 220 -3.70 -10.55 15.80
N ARG A 221 -3.47 -9.95 16.97
CA ARG A 221 -2.14 -9.63 17.51
C ARG A 221 -1.36 -10.86 17.95
N ASP A 222 -2.04 -11.99 18.17
CA ASP A 222 -1.44 -13.28 18.48
C ASP A 222 -1.18 -14.11 17.19
N GLN A 223 -1.61 -13.64 16.02
CA GLN A 223 -1.34 -14.26 14.72
C GLN A 223 -0.11 -13.63 14.04
N THR A 224 0.71 -14.47 13.41
CA THR A 224 1.73 -14.02 12.44
C THR A 224 1.16 -14.03 11.02
N TYR A 225 1.29 -12.91 10.31
CA TYR A 225 0.88 -12.70 8.93
C TYR A 225 2.10 -12.79 8.01
N GLU A 226 1.95 -13.52 6.91
CA GLU A 226 2.95 -13.63 5.83
C GLU A 226 2.70 -12.57 4.75
N PRO A 227 3.75 -12.06 4.07
CA PRO A 227 3.57 -11.05 3.03
C PRO A 227 2.87 -11.64 1.81
N ASN A 228 1.90 -10.90 1.27
CA ASN A 228 1.22 -11.22 0.03
C ASN A 228 2.15 -11.06 -1.19
N ALA A 229 3.18 -10.21 -1.08
CA ALA A 229 4.29 -10.17 -2.02
C ALA A 229 5.59 -9.72 -1.32
N THR A 230 6.73 -10.20 -1.81
CA THR A 230 8.07 -9.72 -1.43
C THR A 230 8.87 -9.41 -2.69
N VAL A 231 9.49 -8.24 -2.76
CA VAL A 231 10.19 -7.75 -3.96
C VAL A 231 11.37 -6.87 -3.55
N SER A 232 12.50 -6.95 -4.26
CA SER A 232 13.57 -5.94 -4.07
C SER A 232 13.14 -4.60 -4.68
N LYS A 233 13.57 -3.48 -4.11
CA LYS A 233 13.30 -2.15 -4.70
C LYS A 233 13.81 -2.03 -6.14
N GLN A 234 14.90 -2.72 -6.49
CA GLN A 234 15.43 -2.75 -7.86
C GLN A 234 14.50 -3.51 -8.82
N ASP A 235 13.98 -4.66 -8.42
CA ASP A 235 13.07 -5.45 -9.25
C ASP A 235 11.70 -4.78 -9.38
N MET A 236 11.23 -4.15 -8.31
CA MET A 236 10.03 -3.30 -8.32
C MET A 236 10.17 -2.14 -9.32
N VAL A 237 11.27 -1.39 -9.26
CA VAL A 237 11.55 -0.29 -10.21
C VAL A 237 11.69 -0.80 -11.65
N SER A 238 12.32 -1.96 -11.84
CA SER A 238 12.46 -2.58 -13.16
C SER A 238 11.11 -2.98 -13.73
N TYR A 239 10.26 -3.66 -12.94
CA TYR A 239 8.88 -3.98 -13.29
C TYR A 239 8.08 -2.74 -13.70
N LEU A 240 8.12 -1.67 -12.90
CA LEU A 240 7.39 -0.43 -13.17
C LEU A 240 7.86 0.24 -14.47
N ASN A 241 9.15 0.23 -14.75
CA ASN A 241 9.72 0.75 -15.98
C ASN A 241 9.33 -0.10 -17.20
N ASP A 242 9.42 -1.43 -17.11
CA ASP A 242 9.14 -2.34 -18.22
C ASP A 242 7.63 -2.36 -18.59
N HIS A 243 6.76 -2.02 -17.63
CA HIS A 243 5.32 -1.86 -17.84
C HIS A 243 4.90 -0.40 -18.14
N ASN A 244 5.86 0.52 -18.29
CA ASN A 244 5.65 1.95 -18.61
C ASN A 244 4.85 2.73 -17.54
N TYR A 245 4.96 2.37 -16.25
CA TYR A 245 4.30 3.04 -15.12
C TYR A 245 5.14 4.15 -14.48
N ALA A 246 6.27 4.54 -15.07
CA ALA A 246 7.21 5.50 -14.47
C ALA A 246 6.62 6.91 -14.30
N GLU A 247 5.91 7.42 -15.32
CA GLU A 247 5.18 8.70 -15.25
C GLU A 247 4.07 8.63 -14.20
N ASN A 248 3.29 7.55 -14.19
CA ASN A 248 2.21 7.32 -13.24
C ASN A 248 2.67 7.30 -11.77
N VAL A 249 3.79 6.64 -11.48
CA VAL A 249 4.43 6.63 -10.15
C VAL A 249 4.92 8.02 -9.75
N THR A 250 5.41 8.80 -10.71
CA THR A 250 5.87 10.18 -10.47
C THR A 250 4.68 11.12 -10.21
N GLU A 251 3.58 10.99 -10.96
CA GLU A 251 2.35 11.76 -10.74
C GLU A 251 1.75 11.47 -9.36
N LEU A 252 1.60 10.20 -9.00
CA LEU A 252 1.12 9.82 -7.67
C LEU A 252 2.10 10.25 -6.58
N GLY A 253 3.41 10.12 -6.80
CA GLY A 253 4.47 10.58 -5.90
C GLY A 253 4.33 12.04 -5.48
N ASN A 254 3.96 12.91 -6.42
CA ASN A 254 3.66 14.33 -6.14
C ASN A 254 2.41 14.52 -5.26
N LYS A 255 1.49 13.55 -5.23
CA LYS A 255 0.25 13.52 -4.43
C LYS A 255 0.33 12.57 -3.22
N VAL A 256 1.51 12.02 -2.88
CA VAL A 256 1.70 11.26 -1.63
C VAL A 256 1.81 12.24 -0.47
N ASP A 257 0.97 12.10 0.55
CA ASP A 257 1.26 12.68 1.87
C ASP A 257 1.93 11.66 2.80
N ILE A 258 2.78 12.11 3.72
CA ILE A 258 3.50 11.24 4.66
C ILE A 258 3.24 11.74 6.08
N ASP A 259 2.34 11.03 6.77
CA ASP A 259 1.97 11.25 8.17
C ASP A 259 2.97 10.54 9.11
N ARG A 260 3.29 11.16 10.26
CA ARG A 260 4.46 10.82 11.09
C ARG A 260 4.20 10.78 12.60
#